data_AF-A0A2K3JSY1-F1
#
_entry.id   AF-A0A2K3JSY1-F1
#
_cell.length_a   1.000
_cell.length_b   1.000
_cell.length_c   1.000
_cell.angle_alpha   90.00
_cell.angle_beta   90.00
_cell.angle_gamma   90.00
#
_symmetry.space_group_name_H-M   'P 1'
#
loop_
_entity.id
_entity.type
_entity.pdbx_description
1 polymer ?
#
loop_
_entity_poly.entity_id
_entity_poly.type
_entity_poly.pdbx_seq_one_letter_code
_entity_poly.pdbx_strand_id
1 'polypeptide(L)'
;MGVIYLVTYSTWALAFWYGSILIAKGELDGGSAIACFFGVNVGGRGLALALSYFAQFAQGTVAASRVFYVIERIPEIDPYNPEGRKLSSVRGRIELKNVSFAYPSRPDSLILNSINLVFPSSKTLALVGASGGGKSTIFALIE
;
A
#
# COMPACT_ATOMS: atom_id res chain seq x y z
N MET A 1 9.21 -29.94 22.81
CA MET A 1 8.08 -30.02 23.76
C MET A 1 8.52 -30.39 25.18
N GLY A 2 9.26 -31.48 25.41
CA GLY A 2 9.69 -31.88 26.77
C GLY A 2 10.45 -30.81 27.57
N VAL A 3 11.41 -30.12 26.95
CA VAL A 3 12.19 -29.04 27.62
C VAL A 3 11.31 -27.86 28.04
N ILE A 4 10.32 -27.49 27.22
CA ILE A 4 9.41 -26.37 27.51
C ILE A 4 8.54 -26.71 28.73
N TYR A 5 8.00 -27.94 28.79
CA TYR A 5 7.23 -28.39 29.94
C TYR A 5 8.09 -28.47 31.20
N LEU A 6 9.31 -29.00 31.10
CA LEU A 6 10.25 -29.06 32.22
C LEU A 6 10.51 -27.67 32.81
N VAL A 7 10.88 -26.69 31.96
CA VAL A 7 11.12 -25.31 32.40
C VAL A 7 9.86 -24.68 33.01
N THR A 8 8.69 -24.92 32.42
CA THR A 8 7.41 -24.38 32.91
C THR A 8 7.09 -24.92 34.30
N TYR A 9 7.12 -26.24 34.49
CA TYR A 9 6.83 -26.87 35.78
C TYR A 9 7.89 -26.54 36.84
N SER A 10 9.18 -26.47 36.46
CA SER A 10 10.24 -26.01 37.37
C SER A 10 10.02 -24.56 37.82
N THR A 11 9.60 -23.68 36.92
CA THR A 11 9.26 -22.28 37.27
C THR A 11 8.08 -22.20 38.23
N TRP A 12 7.04 -23.00 38.01
CA TRP A 12 5.89 -23.07 38.93
C TRP A 12 6.28 -23.63 40.29
N ALA A 13 7.08 -24.70 40.34
CA ALA A 13 7.57 -25.26 41.58
C ALA A 13 8.41 -24.25 42.39
N LEU A 14 9.30 -23.51 41.71
CA LEU A 14 10.09 -22.43 42.32
C LEU A 14 9.21 -21.29 42.85
N ALA A 15 8.20 -20.89 42.07
CA ALA A 15 7.27 -19.82 42.48
C ALA A 15 6.47 -20.21 43.74
N PHE A 16 5.99 -21.45 43.83
CA PHE A 16 5.28 -21.93 45.02
C PHE A 16 6.21 -22.15 46.22
N TRP A 17 7.43 -22.64 46.01
CA TRP A 17 8.40 -22.79 47.09
C TRP A 17 8.81 -21.44 47.69
N TYR A 18 9.10 -20.46 46.84
CA TYR A 18 9.44 -19.12 47.32
C TYR A 18 8.21 -18.42 47.94
N GLY A 19 7.04 -18.56 47.32
CA GLY A 19 5.78 -18.05 47.84
C GLY A 19 5.44 -18.61 49.22
N SER A 20 5.69 -19.90 49.49
CA SER A 20 5.43 -20.49 50.81
C SER A 20 6.37 -19.96 51.89
N ILE A 21 7.63 -19.66 51.56
CA ILE A 21 8.59 -19.02 52.49
C ILE A 21 8.12 -17.60 52.84
N LEU A 22 7.66 -16.82 51.86
CA LEU A 22 7.11 -15.47 52.07
C LEU A 22 5.87 -15.48 52.96
N ILE A 23 4.98 -16.46 52.76
CA ILE A 23 3.79 -16.65 53.60
C ILE A 23 4.21 -17.04 55.02
N ALA A 24 5.19 -17.95 55.17
CA ALA A 24 5.68 -18.37 56.48
C ALA A 24 6.36 -17.24 57.28
N LYS A 25 6.95 -16.26 56.59
CA LYS A 25 7.51 -15.04 57.20
C LYS A 25 6.46 -13.98 57.54
N GLY A 26 5.19 -14.17 57.14
CA GLY A 26 4.12 -13.20 57.32
C GLY A 26 4.22 -11.98 56.40
N GLU A 27 5.11 -12.00 55.40
CA GLU A 27 5.32 -10.90 54.46
C GLU A 27 4.26 -10.86 53.34
N LEU A 28 3.59 -11.98 53.09
CA LEU A 28 2.61 -12.14 52.02
C LEU A 28 1.42 -12.98 52.50
N ASP A 29 0.20 -12.53 52.19
CA ASP A 29 -1.00 -13.34 52.39
C ASP A 29 -1.11 -14.45 51.32
N GLY A 30 -1.62 -15.62 51.72
CA GLY A 30 -1.77 -16.77 50.83
C GLY A 30 -2.70 -16.50 49.63
N GLY A 31 -3.76 -15.71 49.84
CA GLY A 31 -4.64 -15.28 48.75
C GLY A 31 -3.92 -14.38 47.74
N SER A 32 -3.09 -13.46 48.24
CA SER A 32 -2.28 -12.57 47.41
C SER A 32 -1.22 -13.33 46.59
N ALA A 33 -0.63 -14.38 47.16
CA ALA A 33 0.33 -15.25 46.47
C ALA A 33 -0.31 -15.99 45.28
N ILE A 34 -1.48 -16.58 45.49
CA ILE A 34 -2.23 -17.30 44.46
C ILE A 34 -2.70 -16.33 43.37
N ALA A 35 -3.22 -15.16 43.76
CA ALA A 35 -3.64 -14.12 42.82
C ALA A 35 -2.47 -13.64 41.94
N CYS A 36 -1.29 -13.41 42.52
CA CYS A 36 -0.09 -13.05 41.79
C CYS A 36 0.31 -14.13 40.76
N PHE A 37 0.33 -15.40 41.18
CA PHE A 37 0.66 -16.52 40.30
C PHE A 37 -0.27 -16.62 39.08
N PHE A 38 -1.58 -16.58 39.30
CA PHE A 38 -2.54 -16.63 38.20
C PHE A 38 -2.49 -15.35 37.35
N GLY A 39 -2.29 -14.18 37.97
CA GLY A 39 -2.16 -12.91 37.27
C GLY A 39 -1.00 -12.91 36.27
N VAL A 40 0.18 -13.40 36.67
CA VAL A 40 1.34 -13.52 35.79
C VAL A 40 1.09 -14.53 34.66
N ASN A 41 0.47 -15.68 34.95
CA ASN A 41 0.21 -16.69 33.94
C ASN A 41 -0.83 -16.22 32.90
N VAL A 42 -1.93 -15.62 33.36
CA VAL A 42 -2.98 -15.10 32.47
C VAL A 42 -2.47 -13.91 31.67
N GLY A 43 -1.77 -12.98 32.34
CA GLY A 43 -1.16 -11.81 31.68
C GLY A 43 -0.12 -12.20 30.63
N GLY A 44 0.76 -13.16 30.96
CA GLY A 44 1.75 -13.68 30.03
C GLY A 44 1.12 -14.33 28.79
N ARG A 45 0.03 -15.08 28.95
CA ARG A 45 -0.73 -15.65 27.82
C ARG A 45 -1.38 -14.57 26.95
N GLY A 46 -1.99 -13.56 27.58
CA GLY A 46 -2.58 -12.42 26.86
C GLY A 46 -1.54 -11.67 26.03
N LEU A 47 -0.35 -11.43 26.60
CA LEU A 47 0.76 -10.81 25.91
C LEU A 47 1.25 -11.67 24.73
N ALA A 48 1.46 -12.98 24.94
CA ALA A 48 1.89 -13.88 23.87
C ALA A 48 0.91 -13.91 22.69
N LEU A 49 -0.40 -13.89 22.96
CA LEU A 49 -1.43 -13.79 21.93
C LEU A 49 -1.36 -12.45 21.18
N ALA A 50 -1.23 -11.33 21.89
CA ALA A 50 -1.06 -10.02 21.27
C ALA A 50 0.17 -9.97 20.35
N LEU A 51 1.30 -10.54 20.78
CA LEU A 51 2.50 -10.65 19.95
C LEU A 51 2.28 -11.51 18.70
N SER A 52 1.46 -12.56 18.78
CA SER A 52 1.16 -13.39 17.60
C SER A 52 0.41 -12.62 16.51
N TYR A 53 -0.43 -11.65 16.89
CA TYR A 53 -1.15 -10.78 15.96
C TYR A 53 -0.29 -9.63 15.41
N PHE A 54 0.84 -9.32 16.05
CA PHE A 54 1.72 -8.23 15.62
C PHE A 54 2.22 -8.42 14.18
N ALA A 55 2.51 -9.66 13.78
CA ALA A 55 2.92 -9.97 12.42
C ALA A 55 1.85 -9.61 11.38
N GLN A 56 0.57 -9.84 11.68
CA GLN A 56 -0.54 -9.48 10.81
C GLN A 56 -0.73 -7.97 10.74
N PHE A 57 -0.59 -7.28 11.88
CA PHE A 57 -0.62 -5.82 11.92
C PHE A 57 0.46 -5.20 11.03
N ALA A 58 1.71 -5.69 11.13
CA ALA A 58 2.82 -5.22 10.31
C ALA A 58 2.56 -5.43 8.80
N GLN A 59 2.00 -6.58 8.41
CA GLN A 59 1.60 -6.81 7.02
C GLN A 59 0.49 -5.85 6.57
N GLY A 60 -0.48 -5.56 7.44
CA GLY A 60 -1.53 -4.58 7.19
C GLY A 60 -0.96 -3.17 6.94
N THR A 61 0.04 -2.76 7.70
CA THR A 61 0.71 -1.45 7.51
C THR A 61 1.39 -1.36 6.13
N VAL A 62 2.05 -2.42 5.67
CA VAL A 62 2.69 -2.46 4.34
C VAL A 62 1.66 -2.43 3.21
N ALA A 63 0.52 -3.11 3.38
CA ALA A 63 -0.56 -3.04 2.41
C ALA A 63 -1.15 -1.62 2.35
N ALA A 64 -1.41 -1.01 3.51
CA ALA A 64 -1.92 0.34 3.62
C ALA A 64 -0.97 1.36 2.96
N SER A 65 0.35 1.24 3.17
CA SER A 65 1.32 2.17 2.59
C SER A 65 1.28 2.19 1.06
N ARG A 66 1.03 1.05 0.40
CA ARG A 66 0.86 0.98 -1.06
C ARG A 66 -0.41 1.68 -1.53
N VAL A 67 -1.49 1.55 -0.77
CA VAL A 67 -2.76 2.23 -1.08
C VAL A 67 -2.60 3.74 -0.93
N PHE A 68 -2.03 4.19 0.19
CA PHE A 68 -1.78 5.61 0.42
C PHE A 68 -0.83 6.21 -0.61
N TYR A 69 0.20 5.48 -1.04
CA TYR A 69 1.08 5.91 -2.12
C TYR A 69 0.32 6.24 -3.43
N VAL A 70 -0.71 5.47 -3.77
CA VAL A 70 -1.53 5.74 -4.97
C VAL A 70 -2.46 6.93 -4.75
N ILE A 71 -3.07 7.05 -3.57
CA ILE A 71 -3.98 8.14 -3.23
C ILE A 71 -3.27 9.50 -3.20
N GLU A 72 -2.06 9.53 -2.63
CA GLU A 72 -1.28 10.77 -2.44
C GLU A 72 -0.47 11.15 -3.68
N ARG A 73 -0.44 10.30 -4.71
CA ARG A 73 0.25 10.58 -5.96
C ARG A 73 -0.43 11.73 -6.71
N ILE A 74 0.30 12.82 -6.92
CA ILE A 74 -0.11 13.92 -7.79
C ILE A 74 0.27 13.58 -9.24
N PRO A 75 -0.69 13.46 -10.18
CA PRO A 75 -0.39 13.21 -11.60
C PRO A 75 0.16 14.48 -12.28
N GLU A 76 1.05 14.30 -13.27
CA GLU A 76 1.57 15.42 -14.08
C GLU A 76 0.46 16.11 -14.90
N ILE A 77 -0.49 15.30 -15.39
CA ILE A 77 -1.69 15.77 -16.07
C ILE A 77 -2.84 15.57 -15.09
N ASP A 78 -3.26 16.64 -14.44
CA ASP A 78 -4.36 16.62 -13.47
C ASP A 78 -5.71 16.88 -14.17
N PRO A 79 -6.59 15.85 -14.29
CA PRO A 79 -7.90 16.03 -14.92
C PRO A 79 -8.88 16.81 -14.04
N TYR A 80 -8.60 17.00 -12.75
CA TYR A 80 -9.47 17.71 -11.81
C TYR A 80 -9.10 19.18 -11.63
N ASN A 81 -7.97 19.63 -12.20
CA ASN A 81 -7.55 21.02 -12.11
C ASN A 81 -8.50 21.95 -12.92
N PRO A 82 -9.20 22.90 -12.29
CA PRO A 82 -10.13 23.80 -12.98
C PRO A 82 -9.45 24.97 -13.70
N GLU A 83 -8.13 25.16 -13.56
CA GLU A 83 -7.37 26.30 -14.11
C GLU A 83 -7.23 26.28 -15.65
N GLY A 84 -7.62 25.16 -16.29
CA GLY A 84 -7.62 25.04 -17.75
C GLY A 84 -8.52 26.07 -18.45
N ARG A 85 -8.09 26.54 -19.62
CA ARG A 85 -8.91 27.44 -20.45
C ARG A 85 -10.15 26.71 -20.96
N LYS A 86 -11.33 27.18 -20.56
CA LYS A 86 -12.61 26.73 -21.12
C LYS A 86 -12.98 27.61 -22.31
N LEU A 87 -12.98 27.02 -23.50
CA LEU A 87 -13.39 27.72 -24.73
C LEU A 87 -14.90 27.86 -24.77
N SER A 88 -15.41 29.06 -25.06
CA SER A 88 -16.86 29.33 -25.22
C SER A 88 -17.46 28.68 -26.46
N SER A 89 -16.65 28.48 -27.50
CA SER A 89 -17.02 27.76 -28.71
C SER A 89 -15.78 27.08 -29.31
N VAL A 90 -15.96 25.88 -29.87
CA VAL A 90 -14.89 25.11 -30.50
C VAL A 90 -15.25 24.91 -31.97
N ARG A 91 -14.42 25.45 -32.87
CA ARG A 91 -14.60 25.27 -34.33
C ARG A 91 -14.22 23.86 -34.80
N GLY A 92 -13.46 23.09 -34.01
CA GLY A 92 -13.11 21.70 -34.33
C GLY A 92 -12.00 21.52 -35.37
N ARG A 93 -11.18 22.54 -35.63
CA ARG A 93 -9.93 22.38 -36.40
C ARG A 93 -8.83 21.91 -35.46
N ILE A 94 -8.24 20.74 -35.74
CA ILE A 94 -7.15 20.15 -34.94
C ILE A 94 -5.87 20.17 -35.77
N GLU A 95 -4.74 20.52 -35.17
CA GLU A 95 -3.46 20.62 -35.85
C GLU A 95 -2.35 20.04 -34.97
N LEU A 96 -1.66 19.04 -35.49
CA LEU A 96 -0.46 18.45 -34.90
C LEU A 96 0.75 19.11 -35.57
N LYS A 97 1.63 19.75 -34.79
CA LYS A 97 2.83 20.45 -35.28
C LYS A 97 4.09 19.82 -34.69
N ASN A 98 4.94 19.27 -35.56
CA ASN A 98 6.22 18.67 -35.21
C ASN A 98 6.13 17.73 -33.99
N VAL A 99 5.07 16.91 -33.94
CA VAL A 99 4.79 16.08 -32.77
C VAL A 99 5.69 14.85 -32.81
N SER A 100 6.47 14.67 -31.75
CA SER A 100 7.29 13.50 -31.49
C SER A 100 6.85 12.85 -30.19
N PHE A 101 6.66 11.54 -30.19
CA PHE A 101 6.11 10.84 -29.03
C PHE A 101 6.62 9.40 -28.93
N ALA A 102 6.98 9.01 -27.71
CA ALA A 102 7.26 7.64 -27.30
C ALA A 102 6.43 7.33 -26.06
N TYR A 103 5.90 6.10 -25.96
CA TYR A 103 5.19 5.68 -24.76
C TYR A 103 6.15 5.58 -23.57
N PRO A 104 5.77 6.01 -22.35
CA PRO A 104 6.63 5.89 -21.16
C PRO A 104 7.07 4.46 -20.86
N SER A 105 6.30 3.46 -21.29
CA SER A 105 6.65 2.03 -21.16
C SER A 105 7.75 1.56 -22.12
N ARG A 106 8.06 2.33 -23.18
CA ARG A 106 9.08 2.04 -24.20
C ARG A 106 9.73 3.34 -24.70
N PRO A 107 10.53 4.03 -23.86
CA PRO A 107 11.05 5.35 -24.17
C PRO A 107 12.02 5.38 -25.37
N ASP A 108 12.76 4.29 -25.60
CA ASP A 108 13.73 4.19 -26.70
C ASP A 108 13.09 4.01 -28.09
N SER A 109 11.79 3.69 -28.12
CA SER A 109 11.05 3.43 -29.35
C SER A 109 10.14 4.60 -29.69
N LEU A 110 10.64 5.51 -30.53
CA LEU A 110 9.86 6.64 -31.02
C LEU A 110 8.73 6.16 -31.95
N ILE A 111 7.47 6.41 -31.56
CA ILE A 111 6.28 5.99 -32.32
C ILE A 111 5.86 7.07 -33.33
N LEU A 112 5.90 8.34 -32.92
CA LEU A 112 5.65 9.49 -33.79
C LEU A 112 6.96 10.27 -33.90
N ASN A 113 7.39 10.57 -35.12
CA ASN A 113 8.63 11.30 -35.38
C ASN A 113 8.32 12.56 -36.20
N SER A 114 8.33 13.73 -35.56
CA SER A 114 8.15 15.03 -36.22
C SER A 114 6.94 15.11 -37.16
N ILE A 115 5.80 14.53 -36.76
CA ILE A 115 4.60 14.49 -37.60
C ILE A 115 3.92 15.87 -37.64
N ASN A 116 3.46 16.24 -38.83
CA ASN A 116 2.64 17.42 -39.09
C ASN A 116 1.35 16.99 -39.77
N LEU A 117 0.20 17.23 -39.14
CA LEU A 117 -1.12 16.84 -39.64
C LEU A 117 -2.16 17.90 -39.31
N VAL A 118 -3.07 18.15 -40.25
CA VAL A 118 -4.17 19.11 -40.09
C VAL A 118 -5.49 18.39 -40.32
N PHE A 119 -6.36 18.44 -39.31
CA PHE A 119 -7.74 17.98 -39.39
C PHE A 119 -8.65 19.21 -39.53
N PRO A 120 -9.18 19.48 -40.74
CA PRO A 120 -10.08 20.59 -40.96
C PRO A 120 -11.42 20.38 -40.25
N SER A 121 -12.02 21.48 -39.81
CA SER A 121 -13.36 21.49 -39.21
C SER A 121 -14.41 20.89 -40.15
N SER A 122 -15.38 20.18 -39.58
CA SER A 122 -16.54 19.61 -40.29
C SER A 122 -16.20 18.66 -41.44
N LYS A 123 -15.04 18.01 -41.39
CA LYS A 123 -14.66 16.97 -42.34
C LYS A 123 -14.25 15.69 -41.63
N THR A 124 -14.57 14.56 -42.25
CA THR A 124 -14.10 13.24 -41.82
C THR A 124 -12.76 12.94 -42.49
N LEU A 125 -11.75 12.61 -41.70
CA LEU A 125 -10.43 12.20 -42.19
C LEU A 125 -10.13 10.79 -41.71
N ALA A 126 -9.67 9.93 -42.60
CA ALA A 126 -9.29 8.55 -42.27
C ALA A 126 -7.76 8.44 -42.19
N LEU A 127 -7.26 7.90 -41.09
CA LEU A 127 -5.85 7.54 -40.94
C LEU A 127 -5.67 6.07 -41.33
N VAL A 128 -4.96 5.80 -42.42
CA VAL A 128 -4.68 4.45 -42.93
C VAL A 128 -3.18 4.16 -42.92
N GLY A 129 -2.80 2.90 -42.74
CA GLY A 129 -1.39 2.48 -42.73
C GLY A 129 -1.17 1.14 -42.03
N ALA A 130 0.05 0.62 -42.15
CA ALA A 130 0.44 -0.68 -41.57
C ALA A 130 0.28 -0.72 -40.04
N SER A 131 0.11 -1.93 -39.48
CA SER A 131 0.05 -2.13 -38.02
C SER A 131 1.32 -1.55 -37.36
N GLY A 132 1.15 -0.89 -36.20
CA GLY A 132 2.25 -0.23 -35.49
C GLY A 132 2.64 1.17 -35.99
N GLY A 133 2.06 1.67 -37.08
CA GLY A 133 2.38 3.01 -37.62
C GLY A 133 1.85 4.22 -36.84
N GLY A 134 1.58 4.11 -35.53
CA GLY A 134 1.20 5.24 -34.67
C GLY A 134 -0.23 5.80 -34.83
N LYS A 135 -1.09 5.20 -35.66
CA LYS A 135 -2.48 5.65 -35.91
C LYS A 135 -3.31 5.79 -34.63
N SER A 136 -3.35 4.75 -33.80
CA SER A 136 -4.07 4.76 -32.52
C SER A 136 -3.44 5.72 -31.51
N THR A 137 -2.12 5.92 -31.59
CA THR A 137 -1.40 6.87 -30.75
C THR A 137 -1.78 8.31 -31.06
N ILE A 138 -1.95 8.65 -32.35
CA ILE A 138 -2.45 9.97 -32.75
C ILE A 138 -3.83 10.24 -32.15
N PHE A 139 -4.72 9.24 -32.19
CA PHE A 139 -6.05 9.36 -31.60
C PHE A 139 -5.97 9.55 -30.07
N ALA A 140 -5.17 8.75 -29.38
CA ALA A 140 -4.98 8.82 -27.93
C ALA A 140 -4.27 10.09 -27.41
N LEU A 141 -3.67 10.90 -28.30
CA LEU A 141 -3.11 12.22 -27.95
C LEU A 141 -4.12 13.36 -28.11
N ILE A 142 -5.19 13.12 -28.88
CA ILE A 142 -6.26 14.08 -29.13
C ILE A 142 -7.40 13.89 -28.12
N GLU A 143 -7.72 12.63 -27.80
CA GLU A 143 -8.67 12.23 -26.76
C GLU A 143 -8.10 12.48 -25.36
#